data_AF-A0A7S3BT09-F1
#
_entry.id   AF-A0A7S3BT09-F1
#
_cell.length_a   1.000
_cell.length_b   1.000
_cell.length_c   1.000
_cell.angle_alpha   90.00
_cell.angle_beta   90.00
_cell.angle_gamma   90.00
#
_symmetry.space_group_name_H-M   'P 1'
#
loop_
_entity.id
_entity.type
_entity.pdbx_description
1 polymer ?
#
loop_
_entity_poly.entity_id
_entity_poly.type
_entity_poly.pdbx_seq_one_letter_code
_entity_poly.pdbx_strand_id
1 'polypeptide(L)'
;MRAVEGLQAGPAYQTVGFTVCSGRGNHIKLPGGDGLDVLHTAELKKGDGVYLEMGWVEPSDYKYVVIPYTEVAGIEHKYSITLYTDHEHTFEKINPRLQCEQCGNPSGLYRVLDELEKVHKSLTRVFHREQELHLTGTGGPKQGGGGGPGAWGGFGAAGVTPAGDAALQSALPSGLASGGGRVSGASVTSEDDEGVVSVAELEEYRSSVEQYAQEAHTQYEMQMSKVQQRTAALRQELEQALKEERELEDELRKDYLYHLDDSKSRACVLQ
;
A
#
# COMPACT_ATOMS: atom_id res chain seq x y z
N MET A 1 -15.95 -43.18 -33.99
CA MET A 1 -15.76 -41.72 -33.95
C MET A 1 -14.95 -41.43 -32.69
N ARG A 2 -13.67 -41.05 -32.83
CA ARG A 2 -12.81 -40.72 -31.68
C ARG A 2 -13.12 -39.28 -31.26
N ALA A 3 -13.34 -39.06 -29.97
CA ALA A 3 -13.48 -37.73 -29.39
C ALA A 3 -12.20 -36.92 -29.68
N VAL A 4 -12.39 -35.72 -30.22
CA VAL A 4 -11.31 -34.74 -30.44
C VAL A 4 -11.03 -34.08 -29.08
N GLU A 5 -10.50 -34.85 -28.14
CA GLU A 5 -9.94 -34.34 -26.90
C GLU A 5 -8.51 -33.87 -27.20
N GLY A 6 -8.33 -32.56 -27.35
CA GLY A 6 -6.98 -32.02 -27.53
C GLY A 6 -6.83 -30.73 -28.35
N LEU A 7 -7.89 -29.97 -28.63
CA LEU A 7 -7.68 -28.56 -28.92
C LEU A 7 -7.22 -27.91 -27.62
N GLN A 8 -5.89 -27.82 -27.45
CA GLN A 8 -5.28 -26.87 -26.53
C GLN A 8 -5.94 -25.52 -26.84
N ALA A 9 -6.88 -25.11 -25.99
CA ALA A 9 -7.41 -23.77 -26.05
C ALA A 9 -6.18 -22.88 -25.84
N GLY A 10 -5.71 -22.25 -26.92
CA GLY A 10 -4.65 -21.25 -26.84
C GLY A 10 -5.03 -20.25 -25.74
N PRO A 11 -4.03 -19.57 -25.14
CA PRO A 11 -4.32 -18.58 -24.12
C PRO A 11 -5.41 -17.64 -24.62
N ALA A 12 -6.41 -17.37 -23.78
CA ALA A 12 -7.54 -16.54 -24.14
C ALA A 12 -7.05 -15.09 -24.34
N TYR A 13 -6.58 -14.81 -25.56
CA TYR A 13 -6.12 -13.48 -25.93
C TYR A 13 -7.29 -12.51 -25.87
N GLN A 14 -7.06 -11.37 -25.22
CA GLN A 14 -8.01 -10.28 -25.21
C GLN A 14 -7.99 -9.58 -26.58
N THR A 15 -9.12 -9.02 -26.97
CA THR A 15 -9.15 -8.07 -28.09
C THR A 15 -8.56 -6.75 -27.60
N VAL A 16 -7.44 -6.35 -28.19
CA VAL A 16 -6.68 -5.16 -27.78
C VAL A 16 -6.58 -4.17 -28.93
N GLY A 17 -6.38 -2.90 -28.60
CA GLY A 17 -6.15 -1.81 -29.54
C GLY A 17 -5.47 -0.64 -28.86
N PHE A 18 -5.15 0.39 -29.63
CA PHE A 18 -4.65 1.65 -29.09
C PHE A 18 -5.01 2.82 -30.00
N THR A 19 -5.11 4.00 -29.41
CA THR A 19 -5.36 5.25 -30.12
C THR A 19 -4.17 6.19 -29.91
N VAL A 20 -3.80 6.90 -30.97
CA VAL A 20 -2.82 7.97 -30.94
C VAL A 20 -3.55 9.30 -31.02
N CYS A 21 -3.32 10.14 -30.02
CA CYS A 21 -3.90 11.48 -29.94
C CYS A 21 -2.81 12.55 -29.92
N SER A 22 -3.15 13.77 -30.34
CA SER A 22 -2.36 14.98 -30.08
C SER A 22 -3.02 15.83 -29.02
N GLY A 23 -2.22 16.49 -28.18
CA GLY A 23 -2.73 17.45 -27.20
C GLY A 23 -1.66 18.33 -26.57
N ARG A 24 -2.10 19.40 -25.89
CA ARG A 24 -1.22 20.22 -25.04
C ARG A 24 -1.11 19.61 -23.65
N GLY A 25 0.11 19.59 -23.12
CA GLY A 25 0.35 19.25 -21.72
C GLY A 25 0.43 17.75 -21.43
N ASN A 26 0.64 17.42 -20.15
CA ASN A 26 0.85 16.06 -19.66
C ASN A 26 -0.45 15.38 -19.16
N HIS A 27 -1.63 15.99 -19.39
CA HIS A 27 -2.89 15.45 -18.89
C HIS A 27 -3.70 14.72 -19.96
N ILE A 28 -4.04 13.49 -19.63
CA ILE A 28 -5.14 12.73 -20.22
C ILE A 28 -6.23 12.76 -19.15
N LYS A 29 -7.17 13.73 -19.15
CA LYS A 29 -8.50 13.69 -18.47
C LYS A 29 -9.21 15.07 -18.55
N LEU A 30 -10.35 15.17 -19.27
CA LEU A 30 -11.76 15.07 -18.82
C LEU A 30 -12.41 16.46 -18.56
N PRO A 31 -13.77 16.56 -18.58
CA PRO A 31 -14.53 17.51 -19.39
C PRO A 31 -14.31 18.98 -19.03
N GLY A 32 -14.12 19.82 -20.05
CA GLY A 32 -14.04 21.29 -19.92
C GLY A 32 -12.74 21.94 -20.43
N GLY A 33 -11.71 21.16 -20.76
CA GLY A 33 -10.56 21.61 -21.55
C GLY A 33 -10.69 21.23 -23.03
N ASP A 34 -9.88 21.84 -23.90
CA ASP A 34 -9.72 21.38 -25.28
C ASP A 34 -9.34 19.88 -25.24
N GLY A 35 -10.17 19.04 -25.84
CA GLY A 35 -10.02 17.59 -25.78
C GLY A 35 -8.73 17.12 -26.44
N LEU A 36 -8.38 15.85 -26.22
CA LEU A 36 -7.35 15.20 -27.03
C LEU A 36 -7.90 14.99 -28.45
N ASP A 37 -7.17 15.49 -29.44
CA ASP A 37 -7.53 15.27 -30.84
C ASP A 37 -7.06 13.88 -31.25
N VAL A 38 -8.01 13.00 -31.53
CA VAL A 38 -7.73 11.65 -32.01
C VAL A 38 -7.19 11.72 -33.42
N LEU A 39 -5.94 11.31 -33.62
CA LEU A 39 -5.29 11.30 -34.93
C LEU A 39 -5.49 9.97 -35.64
N HIS A 40 -5.20 8.87 -34.93
CA HIS A 40 -5.25 7.53 -35.49
C HIS A 40 -5.71 6.52 -34.46
N THR A 41 -6.45 5.52 -34.91
CA THR A 41 -6.90 4.40 -34.07
C THR A 41 -6.51 3.10 -34.76
N ALA A 42 -5.82 2.23 -34.03
CA ALA A 42 -5.45 0.93 -34.52
C ALA A 42 -6.67 -0.01 -34.48
N GLU A 43 -6.81 -0.87 -35.49
CA GLU A 43 -7.91 -1.84 -35.54
C GLU A 43 -7.82 -2.83 -34.37
N LEU A 44 -8.94 -3.03 -33.69
CA LEU A 44 -9.08 -4.03 -32.63
C LEU A 44 -8.83 -5.43 -33.19
N LYS A 45 -7.84 -6.14 -32.62
CA LYS A 45 -7.57 -7.53 -32.97
C LYS A 45 -7.40 -8.39 -31.73
N LYS A 46 -7.89 -9.62 -31.83
CA LYS A 46 -7.68 -10.67 -30.83
C LYS A 46 -6.33 -11.33 -31.10
N GLY A 47 -5.35 -11.13 -30.23
CA GLY A 47 -4.02 -11.73 -30.40
C GLY A 47 -2.91 -11.05 -29.61
N ASP A 48 -1.67 -11.41 -29.91
CA ASP A 48 -0.45 -10.99 -29.21
C ASP A 48 -0.04 -9.51 -29.44
N GLY A 49 -0.71 -8.81 -30.37
CA GLY A 49 -0.41 -7.41 -30.60
C GLY A 49 -1.19 -6.79 -31.75
N VAL A 50 -1.18 -5.46 -31.74
CA VAL A 50 -1.69 -4.61 -32.82
C VAL A 50 -0.60 -3.61 -33.18
N TYR A 51 -0.50 -3.27 -34.45
CA TYR A 51 0.41 -2.24 -34.95
C TYR A 51 -0.35 -1.22 -35.78
N LEU A 52 0.22 -0.02 -35.90
CA LEU A 52 -0.29 1.09 -36.68
C LEU A 52 0.88 1.80 -37.34
N GLU A 53 0.80 1.99 -38.65
CA GLU A 53 1.76 2.79 -39.42
C GLU A 53 1.17 4.18 -39.65
N MET A 54 1.83 5.22 -39.11
CA MET A 54 1.34 6.61 -39.19
C MET A 54 1.90 7.38 -40.39
N GLY A 55 2.85 6.79 -41.13
CA GLY A 55 3.56 7.47 -42.21
C GLY A 55 4.33 8.70 -41.71
N TRP A 56 4.38 9.75 -42.55
CA TRP A 56 5.01 11.02 -42.18
C TRP A 56 4.09 11.83 -41.26
N VAL A 57 4.56 12.10 -40.05
CA VAL A 57 3.86 12.94 -39.07
C VAL A 57 4.52 14.31 -39.03
N GLU A 58 3.74 15.38 -39.21
CA GLU A 58 4.27 16.74 -39.17
C GLU A 58 4.84 17.06 -37.78
N PRO A 59 6.05 17.66 -37.70
CA PRO A 59 6.60 18.08 -36.43
C PRO A 59 5.69 19.11 -35.79
N SER A 60 5.34 18.85 -34.54
CA SER A 60 4.32 19.59 -33.81
C SER A 60 4.86 20.08 -32.48
N ASP A 61 4.43 21.26 -32.05
CA ASP A 61 4.69 21.74 -30.67
C ASP A 61 3.89 20.95 -29.63
N TYR A 62 2.91 20.15 -30.08
CA TYR A 62 2.09 19.27 -29.25
C TYR A 62 2.77 17.93 -29.01
N LYS A 63 2.48 17.31 -27.86
CA LYS A 63 2.92 15.94 -27.58
C LYS A 63 1.93 14.94 -28.16
N TYR A 64 2.45 13.84 -28.69
CA TYR A 64 1.65 12.68 -29.08
C TYR A 64 1.45 11.75 -27.89
N VAL A 65 0.22 11.28 -27.72
CA VAL A 65 -0.20 10.43 -26.61
C VAL A 65 -0.73 9.12 -27.17
N VAL A 66 -0.17 8.00 -26.70
CA VAL A 66 -0.63 6.66 -27.04
C VAL A 66 -1.47 6.10 -25.89
N ILE A 67 -2.73 5.78 -26.17
CA ILE A 67 -3.68 5.23 -25.19
C ILE A 67 -4.00 3.78 -25.57
N PRO A 68 -3.38 2.78 -24.91
CA PRO A 68 -3.75 1.38 -25.09
C PRO A 68 -5.07 1.07 -24.37
N TYR A 69 -5.92 0.24 -24.99
CA TYR A 69 -7.19 -0.18 -24.42
C TYR A 69 -7.58 -1.61 -24.83
N THR A 70 -8.47 -2.20 -24.05
CA THR A 70 -9.16 -3.46 -24.35
C THR A 70 -10.56 -3.17 -24.89
N GLU A 71 -11.13 -4.10 -25.65
CA GLU A 71 -12.51 -4.01 -26.15
C GLU A 71 -13.53 -3.85 -25.01
N VAL A 72 -13.32 -4.58 -23.91
CA VAL A 72 -14.21 -4.57 -22.74
C VAL A 72 -13.52 -3.86 -21.57
N ALA A 73 -14.24 -2.93 -20.94
CA ALA A 73 -13.77 -2.21 -19.76
C ALA A 73 -13.69 -3.13 -18.52
N GLY A 74 -12.81 -2.77 -17.58
CA GLY A 74 -12.64 -3.53 -16.33
C GLY A 74 -11.82 -4.81 -16.46
N ILE A 75 -11.26 -5.09 -17.63
CA ILE A 75 -10.34 -6.20 -17.85
C ILE A 75 -8.91 -5.74 -17.56
N GLU A 76 -8.24 -6.44 -16.64
CA GLU A 76 -6.81 -6.26 -16.40
C GLU A 76 -6.00 -6.98 -17.48
N HIS A 77 -5.07 -6.27 -18.11
CA HIS A 77 -4.21 -6.83 -19.14
C HIS A 77 -2.80 -6.25 -19.07
N LYS A 78 -1.79 -7.11 -19.20
CA LYS A 78 -0.38 -6.71 -19.27
C LYS A 78 -0.01 -6.46 -20.72
N TYR A 79 0.54 -5.30 -21.01
CA TYR A 79 0.91 -4.89 -22.37
C TYR A 79 2.34 -4.32 -22.43
N SER A 80 2.88 -4.24 -23.65
CA SER A 80 4.12 -3.53 -23.98
C SER A 80 3.93 -2.75 -25.28
N ILE A 81 4.38 -1.49 -25.32
CA ILE A 81 4.34 -0.65 -26.52
C ILE A 81 5.76 -0.44 -27.00
N THR A 82 5.98 -0.60 -28.30
CA THR A 82 7.28 -0.36 -28.96
C THR A 82 7.06 0.65 -30.07
N LEU A 83 7.92 1.68 -30.12
CA LEU A 83 7.90 2.70 -31.16
C LEU A 83 9.05 2.46 -32.13
N TYR A 84 8.74 2.30 -33.41
CA TYR A 84 9.72 2.24 -34.49
C TYR A 84 9.73 3.60 -35.21
N THR A 85 10.90 4.21 -35.30
CA THR A 85 11.10 5.55 -35.84
C THR A 85 12.50 5.65 -36.44
N ASP A 86 12.62 6.39 -37.54
CA ASP A 86 13.91 6.71 -38.17
C ASP A 86 14.69 7.79 -37.39
N HIS A 87 13.99 8.53 -36.52
CA HIS A 87 14.54 9.61 -35.70
C HIS A 87 14.46 9.31 -34.21
N GLU A 88 15.34 9.93 -33.44
CA GLU A 88 15.34 9.81 -31.98
C GLU A 88 14.10 10.51 -31.39
N HIS A 89 13.31 9.74 -30.64
CA HIS A 89 12.13 10.22 -29.93
C HIS A 89 12.16 9.77 -28.47
N THR A 90 11.72 10.66 -27.59
CA THR A 90 11.56 10.36 -26.16
C THR A 90 10.18 9.72 -25.93
N PHE A 91 10.16 8.42 -25.63
CA PHE A 91 8.94 7.71 -25.31
C PHE A 91 8.81 7.53 -23.80
N GLU A 92 7.94 8.34 -23.17
CA GLU A 92 7.78 8.39 -21.72
C GLU A 92 6.38 7.95 -21.29
N LYS A 93 6.32 7.20 -20.19
CA LYS A 93 5.04 6.85 -19.57
C LYS A 93 4.46 8.09 -18.88
N ILE A 94 3.35 8.60 -19.41
CA ILE A 94 2.62 9.70 -18.79
C ILE A 94 2.07 9.24 -17.45
N ASN A 95 2.48 9.93 -16.38
CA ASN A 95 1.88 9.78 -15.08
C ASN A 95 0.82 10.88 -14.91
N PRO A 96 -0.49 10.55 -14.93
CA PRO A 96 -1.56 11.54 -14.79
C PRO A 96 -1.56 12.24 -13.42
N ARG A 97 -0.71 11.80 -12.48
CA ARG A 97 -0.54 12.36 -11.13
C ARG A 97 0.43 13.57 -11.07
N LEU A 98 1.18 13.86 -12.15
CA LEU A 98 2.13 14.98 -12.17
C LEU A 98 1.44 16.34 -12.30
N GLN A 99 2.02 17.38 -11.69
CA GLN A 99 1.53 18.76 -11.81
C GLN A 99 1.56 19.18 -13.28
N CYS A 100 0.40 19.41 -13.88
CA CYS A 100 0.35 19.96 -15.23
C CYS A 100 0.30 21.48 -15.14
N GLU A 101 1.27 22.10 -15.82
CA GLU A 101 1.42 23.56 -15.90
C GLU A 101 0.19 24.26 -16.49
N GLN A 102 -0.61 23.56 -17.31
CA GLN A 102 -1.77 24.16 -17.98
C GLN A 102 -3.08 24.10 -17.20
N CYS A 103 -3.38 23.02 -16.48
CA CYS A 103 -4.65 22.91 -15.76
C CYS A 103 -4.55 23.36 -14.30
N GLY A 104 -3.35 23.67 -13.80
CA GLY A 104 -3.15 24.11 -12.41
C GLY A 104 -3.65 23.10 -11.37
N ASN A 105 -3.91 21.85 -11.78
CA ASN A 105 -4.57 20.86 -10.93
C ASN A 105 -3.67 20.62 -9.72
N PRO A 106 -4.10 20.97 -8.50
CA PRO A 106 -3.27 20.77 -7.33
C PRO A 106 -3.12 19.28 -7.18
N SER A 107 -1.88 18.81 -7.31
CA SER A 107 -1.37 17.49 -6.94
C SER A 107 -1.84 16.97 -5.56
N GLY A 108 -2.59 17.76 -4.79
CA GLY A 108 -3.16 17.41 -3.49
C GLY A 108 -4.10 16.21 -3.52
N LEU A 109 -5.04 16.11 -4.47
CA LEU A 109 -5.95 14.95 -4.49
C LEU A 109 -5.20 13.64 -4.77
N TYR A 110 -4.26 13.67 -5.72
CA TYR A 110 -3.44 12.50 -6.03
C TYR A 110 -2.44 12.17 -4.92
N ARG A 111 -1.89 13.16 -4.21
CA ARG A 111 -1.11 12.91 -2.98
C ARG A 111 -1.95 12.24 -1.90
N VAL A 112 -3.21 12.66 -1.72
CA VAL A 112 -4.12 12.01 -0.77
C VAL A 112 -4.42 10.57 -1.20
N LEU A 113 -4.65 10.32 -2.49
CA LEU A 113 -4.84 8.97 -3.02
C LEU A 113 -3.58 8.10 -2.89
N ASP A 114 -2.39 8.67 -3.08
CA ASP A 114 -1.11 7.98 -2.89
C ASP A 114 -0.88 7.59 -1.43
N GLU A 115 -1.17 8.49 -0.50
CA GLU A 115 -1.13 8.19 0.94
C GLU A 115 -2.17 7.14 1.32
N LEU A 116 -3.38 7.19 0.76
CA LEU A 116 -4.39 6.15 0.94
C LEU A 116 -3.92 4.79 0.38
N GLU A 117 -3.24 4.76 -0.77
CA GLU A 117 -2.67 3.54 -1.34
C GLU A 117 -1.58 2.93 -0.44
N LYS A 118 -0.73 3.77 0.17
CA LYS A 118 0.29 3.34 1.14
C LYS A 118 -0.35 2.79 2.42
N VAL A 119 -1.40 3.45 2.92
CA VAL A 119 -2.18 2.98 4.08
C VAL A 119 -2.83 1.63 3.75
N HIS A 120 -3.45 1.50 2.57
CA HIS A 120 -4.05 0.26 2.11
C HIS A 120 -3.02 -0.88 2.04
N LYS A 121 -1.86 -0.67 1.40
CA LYS A 121 -0.76 -1.67 1.36
C LYS A 121 -0.24 -2.04 2.75
N SER A 122 -0.26 -1.12 3.69
CA SER A 122 0.15 -1.38 5.07
C SER A 122 -0.90 -2.21 5.81
N LEU A 123 -2.19 -1.89 5.63
CA LEU A 123 -3.31 -2.67 6.15
C LEU A 123 -3.33 -4.10 5.59
N THR A 124 -3.13 -4.28 4.29
CA THR A 124 -3.04 -5.61 3.67
C THR A 124 -1.90 -6.44 4.26
N ARG A 125 -0.74 -5.82 4.52
CA ARG A 125 0.40 -6.49 5.17
C ARG A 125 0.08 -6.91 6.61
N VAL A 126 -0.55 -6.02 7.39
CA VAL A 126 -0.99 -6.33 8.77
C VAL A 126 -2.01 -7.46 8.76
N PHE A 127 -2.97 -7.41 7.85
CA PHE A 127 -4.00 -8.43 7.70
C PHE A 127 -3.40 -9.80 7.35
N HIS A 128 -2.48 -9.88 6.38
CA HIS A 128 -1.77 -11.12 6.08
C HIS A 128 -0.98 -11.64 7.30
N ARG A 129 -0.33 -10.75 8.05
CA ARG A 129 0.40 -11.15 9.26
C ARG A 129 -0.52 -11.66 10.36
N GLU A 130 -1.67 -11.03 10.55
CA GLU A 130 -2.69 -11.49 11.51
C GLU A 130 -3.25 -12.86 11.11
N GLN A 131 -3.49 -13.07 9.82
CA GLN A 131 -3.93 -14.35 9.28
C GLN A 131 -2.87 -15.45 9.48
N GLU A 132 -1.60 -15.16 9.24
CA GLU A 132 -0.48 -16.06 9.55
C GLU A 132 -0.43 -16.43 11.03
N LEU A 133 -0.60 -15.44 11.92
CA LEU A 133 -0.59 -15.65 13.37
C LEU A 133 -1.80 -16.47 13.85
N HIS A 134 -2.97 -16.29 13.24
CA HIS A 134 -4.16 -17.10 13.50
C HIS A 134 -3.95 -18.56 13.05
N LEU A 135 -3.38 -18.78 11.87
CA LEU A 135 -3.12 -20.12 11.33
C LEU A 135 -2.01 -20.85 12.09
N THR A 136 -0.98 -20.13 12.53
CA THR A 136 0.10 -20.68 13.37
C THR A 136 -0.27 -20.79 14.84
N GLY A 137 -1.49 -20.36 15.21
CA GLY A 137 -2.18 -20.65 16.46
C GLY A 137 -1.34 -20.41 17.70
N THR A 138 -1.27 -19.17 18.22
CA THR A 138 -0.84 -18.87 19.61
C THR A 138 0.31 -19.74 20.12
N GLY A 139 1.35 -19.92 19.30
CA GLY A 139 2.61 -20.46 19.76
C GLY A 139 3.39 -19.31 20.36
N GLY A 140 3.37 -19.16 21.68
CA GLY A 140 4.28 -18.26 22.39
C GLY A 140 5.72 -18.43 21.90
N PRO A 141 6.59 -17.42 22.10
CA PRO A 141 7.97 -17.48 21.62
C PRO A 141 8.55 -18.83 21.99
N LYS A 142 8.95 -19.62 20.98
CA LYS A 142 9.70 -20.86 21.20
C LYS A 142 10.96 -20.44 21.95
N GLN A 143 10.88 -20.56 23.27
CA GLN A 143 12.00 -20.60 24.18
C GLN A 143 12.74 -21.89 23.83
N GLY A 144 13.52 -21.84 22.75
CA GLY A 144 14.49 -22.85 22.39
C GLY A 144 15.57 -22.82 23.46
N GLY A 145 15.33 -23.55 24.54
CA GLY A 145 16.33 -23.81 25.55
C GLY A 145 17.49 -24.62 24.97
N GLY A 146 18.70 -24.27 25.41
CA GLY A 146 19.79 -25.21 25.59
C GLY A 146 20.89 -25.17 24.54
N GLY A 147 21.99 -24.47 24.87
CA GLY A 147 23.31 -24.85 24.36
C GLY A 147 24.34 -23.73 24.24
N GLY A 148 24.93 -23.30 25.36
CA GLY A 148 26.29 -22.73 25.33
C GLY A 148 26.56 -21.56 26.26
N PRO A 149 27.24 -21.77 27.40
CA PRO A 149 27.97 -20.70 28.08
C PRO A 149 29.33 -20.55 27.40
N GLY A 150 29.58 -19.40 26.77
CA GLY A 150 30.90 -19.15 26.18
C GLY A 150 31.06 -17.72 25.66
N ALA A 151 32.08 -17.06 26.20
CA ALA A 151 32.71 -15.84 25.68
C ALA A 151 31.96 -14.51 25.88
N TRP A 152 31.99 -14.04 27.13
CA TRP A 152 32.33 -12.65 27.39
C TRP A 152 33.77 -12.38 26.93
N GLY A 153 33.96 -11.42 26.02
CA GLY A 153 35.29 -10.88 25.73
C GLY A 153 35.39 -10.24 24.35
N GLY A 154 35.57 -8.92 24.33
CA GLY A 154 36.21 -8.25 23.19
C GLY A 154 35.48 -7.00 22.69
N PHE A 155 35.75 -5.87 23.33
CA PHE A 155 35.73 -4.57 22.66
C PHE A 155 36.70 -4.61 21.47
N GLY A 156 36.27 -4.15 20.29
CA GLY A 156 37.10 -4.02 19.11
C GLY A 156 36.41 -3.16 18.06
N ALA A 157 37.07 -2.05 17.71
CA ALA A 157 36.54 -0.91 16.98
C ALA A 157 36.32 -1.14 15.47
N ALA A 158 35.49 -0.25 14.90
CA ALA A 158 35.54 0.34 13.56
C ALA A 158 35.36 -0.57 12.32
N GLY A 159 34.34 -0.24 11.53
CA GLY A 159 34.18 -0.74 10.16
C GLY A 159 32.81 -0.45 9.57
N VAL A 160 32.57 0.81 9.20
CA VAL A 160 31.41 1.21 8.37
C VAL A 160 31.74 0.93 6.91
N THR A 161 30.97 0.06 6.25
CA THR A 161 30.70 0.12 4.81
C THR A 161 29.32 -0.48 4.52
N PRO A 162 28.48 0.16 3.67
CA PRO A 162 27.12 -0.29 3.38
C PRO A 162 27.11 -1.43 2.36
N ALA A 163 26.24 -2.41 2.62
CA ALA A 163 25.94 -3.53 1.76
C ALA A 163 25.15 -3.09 0.51
N GLY A 164 25.57 -3.58 -0.65
CA GLY A 164 24.72 -3.73 -1.82
C GLY A 164 23.96 -5.05 -1.72
N ASP A 165 22.64 -4.98 -1.64
CA ASP A 165 21.76 -6.14 -1.75
C ASP A 165 21.53 -6.47 -3.23
N ALA A 166 22.24 -7.50 -3.69
CA ALA A 166 21.88 -8.26 -4.86
C ALA A 166 21.72 -9.74 -4.47
N ALA A 167 20.67 -10.34 -5.02
CA ALA A 167 20.40 -11.78 -5.11
C ALA A 167 19.83 -12.48 -3.86
N LEU A 168 18.50 -12.61 -3.85
CA LEU A 168 17.82 -13.84 -3.44
C LEU A 168 16.45 -13.93 -4.13
N GLN A 169 16.49 -14.29 -5.42
CA GLN A 169 15.41 -14.99 -6.09
C GLN A 169 15.69 -16.48 -5.96
N SER A 170 14.84 -17.23 -5.25
CA SER A 170 14.37 -18.56 -5.68
C SER A 170 13.54 -19.22 -4.58
N ALA A 171 12.48 -19.90 -5.03
CA ALA A 171 11.69 -20.92 -4.34
C ALA A 171 10.58 -20.44 -3.39
N LEU A 172 9.42 -20.12 -3.97
CA LEU A 172 8.13 -20.36 -3.32
C LEU A 172 7.43 -21.52 -4.04
N PRO A 173 6.89 -22.52 -3.32
CA PRO A 173 6.13 -23.60 -3.92
C PRO A 173 4.75 -23.10 -4.37
N SER A 174 4.42 -23.39 -5.62
CA SER A 174 3.07 -23.33 -6.15
C SER A 174 2.22 -24.40 -5.48
N GLY A 175 1.21 -23.97 -4.72
CA GLY A 175 0.18 -24.88 -4.23
C GLY A 175 -0.32 -24.49 -2.85
N LEU A 176 -1.31 -23.60 -2.82
CA LEU A 176 -2.42 -23.70 -1.86
C LEU A 176 -3.60 -22.92 -2.45
N ALA A 177 -4.56 -23.70 -2.89
CA ALA A 177 -5.84 -23.26 -3.38
C ALA A 177 -6.67 -22.61 -2.26
N SER A 178 -7.52 -21.67 -2.67
CA SER A 178 -8.91 -21.56 -2.22
C SER A 178 -9.15 -21.57 -0.71
N GLY A 179 -8.95 -20.40 -0.08
CA GLY A 179 -9.58 -20.04 1.18
C GLY A 179 -10.48 -18.83 0.96
N GLY A 180 -11.69 -19.06 0.42
CA GLY A 180 -12.68 -18.01 0.19
C GLY A 180 -13.08 -17.33 1.49
N GLY A 181 -12.58 -16.10 1.69
CA GLY A 181 -13.20 -15.15 2.60
C GLY A 181 -14.57 -14.80 2.04
N ARG A 182 -15.62 -15.38 2.63
CA ARG A 182 -17.01 -15.01 2.38
C ARG A 182 -17.18 -13.53 2.73
N VAL A 183 -16.99 -12.66 1.75
CA VAL A 183 -17.78 -11.44 1.68
C VAL A 183 -19.19 -11.95 1.44
N SER A 184 -20.03 -11.96 2.48
CA SER A 184 -21.46 -12.13 2.31
C SER A 184 -21.98 -10.90 1.55
N GLY A 185 -21.71 -10.86 0.25
CA GLY A 185 -22.52 -10.09 -0.67
C GLY A 185 -23.90 -10.70 -0.55
N ALA A 186 -24.80 -10.00 0.14
CA ALA A 186 -26.21 -10.23 -0.02
C ALA A 186 -26.53 -9.89 -1.49
N SER A 187 -26.34 -10.88 -2.38
CA SER A 187 -26.91 -10.82 -3.71
C SER A 187 -28.41 -10.96 -3.50
N VAL A 188 -29.11 -9.83 -3.49
CA VAL A 188 -30.56 -9.79 -3.59
C VAL A 188 -30.88 -10.23 -5.02
N THR A 189 -31.02 -11.54 -5.22
CA THR A 189 -31.63 -12.08 -6.43
C THR A 189 -33.13 -12.01 -6.20
N SER A 190 -33.80 -11.04 -6.84
CA SER A 190 -35.26 -10.99 -6.87
C SER A 190 -35.76 -12.23 -7.61
N GLU A 191 -36.67 -13.00 -6.99
CA GLU A 191 -37.32 -14.15 -7.63
C GLU A 191 -38.42 -13.71 -8.61
N ASP A 192 -38.67 -12.42 -8.65
CA ASP A 192 -39.50 -11.66 -9.55
C ASP A 192 -38.63 -11.06 -10.66
N ASP A 193 -38.80 -11.62 -11.86
CA ASP A 193 -38.11 -11.35 -13.13
C ASP A 193 -38.37 -9.93 -13.70
N GLU A 194 -38.73 -8.97 -12.84
CA GLU A 194 -38.99 -7.57 -13.25
C GLU A 194 -37.85 -6.61 -12.89
N GLY A 195 -36.87 -7.02 -12.07
CA GLY A 195 -35.68 -6.21 -11.78
C GLY A 195 -35.95 -4.84 -11.15
N VAL A 196 -37.17 -4.59 -10.66
CA VAL A 196 -37.56 -3.37 -9.97
C VAL A 196 -37.48 -3.64 -8.46
N VAL A 197 -36.43 -3.16 -7.82
CA VAL A 197 -36.35 -3.15 -6.34
C VAL A 197 -37.46 -2.24 -5.82
N SER A 198 -38.32 -2.75 -4.95
CA SER A 198 -39.40 -1.95 -4.40
C SER A 198 -38.83 -0.84 -3.49
N VAL A 199 -39.53 0.29 -3.40
CA VAL A 199 -39.13 1.41 -2.53
C VAL A 199 -39.04 0.95 -1.06
N ALA A 200 -39.90 0.02 -0.65
CA ALA A 200 -39.91 -0.55 0.70
C ALA A 200 -38.63 -1.37 0.99
N GLU A 201 -38.17 -2.20 0.06
CA GLU A 201 -36.91 -2.97 0.21
C GLU A 201 -35.69 -2.05 0.23
N LEU A 202 -35.69 -0.97 -0.54
CA LEU A 202 -34.63 0.05 -0.49
C LEU A 202 -34.59 0.78 0.86
N GLU A 203 -35.76 1.09 1.44
CA GLU A 203 -35.85 1.71 2.76
C GLU A 203 -35.39 0.77 3.88
N GLU A 204 -35.76 -0.51 3.83
CA GLU A 204 -35.29 -1.53 4.77
C GLU A 204 -33.77 -1.73 4.68
N TYR A 205 -33.24 -1.84 3.46
CA TYR A 205 -31.80 -1.94 3.23
C TYR A 205 -31.06 -0.71 3.77
N ARG A 206 -31.57 0.49 3.50
CA ARG A 206 -31.01 1.74 4.02
C ARG A 206 -31.00 1.75 5.56
N SER A 207 -32.10 1.36 6.20
CA SER A 207 -32.19 1.28 7.66
C SER A 207 -31.19 0.27 8.24
N SER A 208 -31.00 -0.87 7.57
CA SER A 208 -30.03 -1.89 7.96
C SER A 208 -28.58 -1.38 7.86
N VAL A 209 -28.25 -0.65 6.78
CA VAL A 209 -26.92 -0.02 6.62
C VAL A 209 -26.69 1.07 7.66
N GLU A 210 -27.69 1.90 7.94
CA GLU A 210 -27.61 2.94 8.98
C GLU A 210 -27.40 2.33 10.38
N GLN A 211 -28.11 1.24 10.71
CA GLN A 211 -27.92 0.52 11.96
C GLN A 211 -26.52 -0.09 12.07
N TYR A 212 -26.05 -0.76 11.01
CA TYR A 212 -24.70 -1.34 10.99
C TYR A 212 -23.62 -0.26 11.16
N ALA A 213 -23.80 0.90 10.53
CA ALA A 213 -22.89 2.03 10.69
C ALA A 213 -22.86 2.57 12.13
N GLN A 214 -24.02 2.64 12.81
CA GLN A 214 -24.11 3.04 14.21
C GLN A 214 -23.45 2.01 15.15
N GLU A 215 -23.69 0.72 14.93
CA GLU A 215 -23.04 -0.34 15.70
C GLU A 215 -21.52 -0.33 15.52
N ALA A 216 -21.03 -0.17 14.29
CA ALA A 216 -19.60 -0.01 14.02
C ALA A 216 -19.00 1.23 14.70
N HIS A 217 -19.71 2.36 14.68
CA HIS A 217 -19.29 3.59 15.35
C HIS A 217 -19.17 3.41 16.87
N THR A 218 -20.18 2.82 17.52
CA THR A 218 -20.15 2.58 18.97
C THR A 218 -19.03 1.62 19.39
N GLN A 219 -18.76 0.59 18.57
CA GLN A 219 -17.61 -0.30 18.80
C GLN A 219 -16.28 0.44 18.70
N TYR A 220 -16.14 1.32 17.70
CA TYR A 220 -14.94 2.14 17.53
C TYR A 220 -14.75 3.11 18.71
N GLU A 221 -15.80 3.78 19.17
CA GLU A 221 -15.74 4.66 20.34
C GLU A 221 -15.33 3.91 21.61
N MET A 222 -15.86 2.71 21.82
CA MET A 222 -15.46 1.86 22.94
C MET A 222 -13.98 1.46 22.86
N GLN A 223 -13.46 1.13 21.67
CA GLN A 223 -12.04 0.82 21.48
C GLN A 223 -11.16 2.05 21.72
N MET A 224 -11.56 3.22 21.20
CA MET A 224 -10.84 4.48 21.42
C MET A 224 -10.80 4.86 22.90
N SER A 225 -11.91 4.66 23.64
CA SER A 225 -11.96 4.89 25.09
C SER A 225 -10.99 3.98 25.85
N LYS A 226 -10.91 2.69 25.50
CA LYS A 226 -9.93 1.75 26.10
C LYS A 226 -8.49 2.16 25.83
N VAL A 227 -8.18 2.62 24.61
CA VAL A 227 -6.84 3.12 24.25
C VAL A 227 -6.49 4.38 25.03
N GLN A 228 -7.44 5.31 25.17
CA GLN A 228 -7.26 6.52 25.97
C GLN A 228 -7.01 6.20 27.45
N GLN A 229 -7.78 5.28 28.04
CA GLN A 229 -7.57 4.83 29.42
C GLN A 229 -6.20 4.19 29.61
N ARG A 230 -5.77 3.31 28.71
CA ARG A 230 -4.44 2.69 28.75
C ARG A 230 -3.32 3.73 28.62
N THR A 231 -3.50 4.71 27.74
CA THR A 231 -2.54 5.79 27.55
C THR A 231 -2.45 6.67 28.80
N ALA A 232 -3.58 6.97 29.45
CA ALA A 232 -3.60 7.71 30.71
C ALA A 232 -2.92 6.95 31.85
N ALA A 233 -3.16 5.64 31.97
CA ALA A 233 -2.49 4.79 32.95
C ALA A 233 -0.96 4.76 32.74
N LEU A 234 -0.49 4.56 31.51
CA LEU A 234 0.94 4.58 31.18
C LEU A 234 1.59 5.94 31.48
N ARG A 235 0.86 7.04 31.29
CA ARG A 235 1.36 8.38 31.66
C ARG A 235 1.52 8.52 33.17
N GLN A 236 0.57 8.02 33.96
CA GLN A 236 0.67 8.04 35.42
C GLN A 236 1.84 7.17 35.92
N GLU A 237 2.03 5.98 35.34
CA GLU A 237 3.18 5.12 35.65
C GLU A 237 4.51 5.81 35.34
N LEU A 238 4.61 6.48 34.19
CA LEU A 238 5.81 7.23 33.80
C LEU A 238 6.07 8.44 34.72
N GLU A 239 5.02 9.17 35.12
CA GLU A 239 5.14 10.27 36.08
C GLU A 239 5.60 9.78 37.47
N GLN A 240 5.12 8.62 37.90
CA GLN A 240 5.56 8.00 39.15
C GLN A 240 7.03 7.57 39.07
N ALA A 241 7.44 6.89 37.99
CA ALA A 241 8.84 6.50 37.78
C ALA A 241 9.80 7.71 37.77
N LEU A 242 9.41 8.80 37.10
CA LEU A 242 10.18 10.06 37.09
C LEU A 242 10.23 10.77 38.45
N LYS A 243 9.28 10.48 39.34
CA LYS A 243 9.30 10.98 40.72
C LYS A 243 10.26 10.16 41.57
N GLU A 244 10.20 8.84 41.46
CA GLU A 244 11.10 7.90 42.14
C GLU A 244 12.57 8.15 41.72
N GLU A 245 12.82 8.38 40.43
CA GLU A 245 14.15 8.74 39.92
C GLU A 245 14.68 10.03 40.56
N ARG A 246 13.84 11.07 40.66
CA ARG A 246 14.22 12.33 41.31
C ARG A 246 14.48 12.19 42.81
N GLU A 247 13.71 11.36 43.51
CA GLU A 247 13.93 11.07 44.93
C GLU A 247 15.27 10.36 45.14
N LEU A 248 15.61 9.39 44.28
CA LEU A 248 16.91 8.71 44.30
C LEU A 248 18.07 9.67 43.98
N GLU A 249 17.93 10.56 43.00
CA GLU A 249 18.94 11.58 42.70
C GLU A 249 19.18 12.51 43.88
N ASP A 250 18.12 12.93 44.58
CA ASP A 250 18.22 13.78 45.77
C ASP A 250 18.86 13.06 46.96
N GLU A 251 18.58 11.77 47.16
CA GLU A 251 19.26 10.94 48.17
C GLU A 251 20.75 10.79 47.86
N LEU A 252 21.10 10.43 46.62
CA LEU A 252 22.49 10.26 46.19
C LEU A 252 23.28 11.58 46.28
N ARG A 253 22.61 12.71 46.03
CA ARG A 253 23.17 14.05 46.22
C ARG A 253 23.44 14.37 47.69
N LYS A 254 22.54 13.99 48.61
CA LYS A 254 22.74 14.17 50.06
C LYS A 254 23.92 13.34 50.56
N ASP A 255 24.02 12.08 50.13
CA ASP A 255 25.14 11.19 50.50
C ASP A 255 26.48 11.74 50.00
N TYR A 256 26.52 12.24 48.76
CA TYR A 256 27.72 12.87 48.21
C TYR A 256 28.16 14.10 49.01
N LEU A 257 27.23 14.96 49.42
CA LEU A 257 27.51 16.13 50.25
C LEU A 257 28.02 15.73 51.65
N TYR A 258 27.44 14.70 52.26
CA TYR A 258 27.87 14.18 53.56
C TYR A 258 29.34 13.70 53.53
N HIS A 259 29.75 12.98 52.47
CA HIS A 259 31.12 12.52 52.32
C HIS A 259 32.12 13.66 52.03
N LEU A 260 31.70 14.73 51.35
CA LEU A 260 32.55 15.91 51.14
C LEU A 260 32.89 16.62 52.44
N ASP A 261 31.95 16.75 53.37
CA ASP A 261 32.18 17.43 54.65
C ASP A 261 33.07 16.61 55.60
N ASP A 262 32.95 15.28 55.62
CA ASP A 262 33.86 14.41 56.40
C ASP A 262 35.31 14.48 55.85
N SER A 263 35.47 14.55 54.51
CA SER A 263 36.79 14.69 53.89
C SER A 263 37.50 16.00 54.23
N LYS A 264 36.75 17.12 54.28
CA LYS A 264 37.29 18.43 54.71
C LYS A 264 37.66 18.42 56.19
N SER A 265 36.85 17.77 57.02
CA SER A 265 37.10 17.65 58.46
C SER A 265 38.39 16.87 58.74
N ARG A 266 38.66 15.79 57.98
CA ARG A 266 39.92 15.03 58.09
C ARG A 266 41.15 15.80 57.60
N ALA A 267 41.01 16.66 56.59
CA ALA A 267 42.11 17.46 56.07
C ALA A 267 42.61 18.52 57.09
N CYS A 268 41.74 19.06 57.96
CA CYS A 268 42.13 20.03 58.99
C CYS A 268 42.90 19.45 60.18
N VAL A 269 42.90 18.13 60.39
CA VAL A 269 43.59 17.50 61.54
C VAL A 269 45.08 17.22 61.26
N LEU A 270 45.54 17.42 60.02
CA LEU A 270 46.91 17.13 59.59
C LEU A 270 47.78 18.38 59.35
N GLN A 271 47.36 19.56 59.81
CA GLN A 271 48.17 20.80 59.83
C GLN A 271 48.51 21.21 61.26
#